data_AF-K9Z9K0-F1
#
_entry.id   AF-K9Z9K0-F1
#
_cell.length_a   1.000
_cell.length_b   1.000
_cell.length_c   1.000
_cell.angle_alpha   90.00
_cell.angle_beta   90.00
_cell.angle_gamma   90.00
#
_symmetry.space_group_name_H-M   'P 1'
#
loop_
_entity.id
_entity.type
_entity.pdbx_description
1 polymer ?
#
loop_
_entity_poly.entity_id
_entity_poly.type
_entity_poly.pdbx_seq_one_letter_code
_entity_poly.pdbx_strand_id
1 'polypeptide(L)'
;MNNQLLSLPITIPRKKLDKFCQVYHISKLSLFGSVLRDDFNENSDIDFLVEFKADYIPTFFKLSEMERVLSTLFNGRKIDLRTKEELSPYFRDKVIKEAVIQYDSNR
;
A
#
# COMPACT_ATOMS: atom_id res chain seq x y z
N MET A 1 22.71 10.14 -4.89
CA MET A 1 21.42 9.42 -4.91
C MET A 1 20.47 10.26 -4.09
N ASN A 2 19.61 11.04 -4.75
CA ASN A 2 18.76 12.02 -4.07
C ASN A 2 17.62 11.28 -3.35
N ASN A 3 17.83 10.96 -2.08
CA ASN A 3 16.71 10.80 -1.15
C ASN A 3 16.16 12.22 -0.89
N GLN A 4 15.38 12.74 -1.84
CA GLN A 4 14.37 13.73 -1.45
C GLN A 4 13.48 13.01 -0.44
N LEU A 5 13.39 13.57 0.77
CA LEU A 5 12.37 13.20 1.73
C LEU A 5 11.02 13.35 1.02
N LEU A 6 10.47 12.25 0.52
CA LEU A 6 9.17 12.25 -0.15
C LEU A 6 8.13 12.68 0.88
N SER A 7 7.76 13.96 0.84
CA SER A 7 6.60 14.47 1.56
C SER A 7 5.37 13.88 0.89
N LEU A 8 4.77 12.87 1.51
CA LEU A 8 3.53 12.29 1.00
C LEU A 8 2.41 13.32 1.12
N PRO A 9 1.49 13.41 0.13
CA PRO A 9 0.32 14.29 0.20
C PRO A 9 -0.75 13.75 1.18
N ILE A 10 -0.42 12.71 1.95
CA ILE A 10 -1.31 12.06 2.91
C ILE A 10 -0.60 11.81 4.24
N THR A 11 -1.34 11.94 5.34
CA THR A 11 -0.86 11.55 6.66
C THR A 11 -1.00 10.04 6.84
N ILE A 12 0.10 9.37 7.22
CA ILE A 12 0.10 7.94 7.49
C ILE A 12 -0.15 7.67 8.98
N PRO A 13 -1.26 6.99 9.35
CA PRO A 13 -1.55 6.66 10.75
C PRO A 13 -0.69 5.48 11.23
N ARG A 14 0.63 5.69 11.40
CA ARG A 14 1.66 4.65 11.64
C ARG A 14 1.23 3.55 12.60
N LYS A 15 0.88 3.88 13.84
CA LYS A 15 0.47 2.87 14.85
C LYS A 15 -0.70 1.98 14.41
N LYS A 16 -1.69 2.55 13.69
CA LYS A 16 -2.83 1.78 13.19
C LYS A 16 -2.44 0.95 11.98
N LEU A 17 -1.61 1.50 11.09
CA LEU A 17 -1.10 0.80 9.91
C LEU A 17 -0.23 -0.40 10.30
N ASP A 18 0.66 -0.25 11.28
CA ASP A 18 1.52 -1.33 11.77
C ASP A 18 0.68 -2.47 12.35
N LYS A 19 -0.32 -2.14 13.19
CA LYS A 19 -1.25 -3.13 13.74
C LYS A 19 -2.06 -3.83 12.65
N PHE A 20 -2.52 -3.08 11.65
CA PHE A 20 -3.20 -3.65 10.48
C PHE A 20 -2.30 -4.67 9.76
N CYS A 21 -1.04 -4.30 9.48
CA CYS A 21 -0.10 -5.18 8.80
C CYS A 21 0.19 -6.46 9.61
N GLN A 22 0.33 -6.34 10.92
CA GLN A 22 0.52 -7.49 11.81
C GLN A 22 -0.69 -8.45 11.81
N VAL A 23 -1.91 -7.92 11.93
CA VAL A 23 -3.16 -8.71 11.96
C VAL A 23 -3.38 -9.47 10.64
N TYR A 24 -3.04 -8.84 9.52
CA TYR A 24 -3.25 -9.42 8.19
C TYR A 24 -2.02 -10.15 7.63
N HIS A 25 -1.02 -10.46 8.47
CA HIS A 25 0.18 -11.20 8.07
C HIS A 25 0.91 -10.58 6.87
N ILE A 26 0.91 -9.25 6.79
CA ILE A 26 1.60 -8.50 5.76
C ILE A 26 3.09 -8.47 6.12
N SER A 27 3.94 -8.85 5.17
CA SER A 27 5.39 -8.76 5.32
C SER A 27 5.90 -7.39 4.89
N LYS A 28 5.28 -6.78 3.87
CA LYS A 28 5.61 -5.44 3.38
C LYS A 28 4.39 -4.76 2.76
N LEU A 29 4.23 -3.47 3.07
CA LEU A 29 3.19 -2.61 2.52
C LEU A 29 3.83 -1.34 1.98
N SER A 30 3.59 -1.02 0.71
CA SER A 30 4.20 0.15 0.05
C SER A 30 3.14 0.97 -0.68
N LEU A 31 3.29 2.28 -0.69
CA LEU A 31 2.50 3.16 -1.54
C LEU A 31 3.06 3.17 -2.96
N PHE A 32 2.20 3.19 -3.96
CA PHE A 32 2.61 3.39 -5.35
C PHE A 32 1.56 4.25 -6.09
N GLY A 33 1.77 4.47 -7.39
CA GLY A 33 0.75 5.10 -8.22
C GLY A 33 0.59 6.59 -7.95
N SER A 34 -0.66 7.06 -7.99
CA SER A 34 -0.96 8.50 -8.04
C SER A 34 -0.50 9.26 -6.79
N VAL A 35 -0.52 8.62 -5.62
CA VAL A 35 -0.10 9.21 -4.33
C VAL A 35 1.37 9.67 -4.29
N LEU A 36 2.19 9.23 -5.24
CA LEU A 36 3.60 9.60 -5.38
C LEU A 36 3.85 10.68 -6.44
N ARG A 37 2.79 11.20 -7.06
CA ARG A 37 2.85 12.15 -8.17
C ARG A 37 2.22 13.48 -7.78
N ASP A 38 2.55 14.53 -8.51
CA ASP A 38 2.08 15.88 -8.25
C ASP A 38 0.58 16.10 -8.58
N ASP A 39 -0.05 15.18 -9.33
CA ASP A 39 -1.47 15.23 -9.72
C ASP A 39 -2.42 14.59 -8.68
N PHE A 40 -1.90 14.11 -7.56
CA PHE A 40 -2.71 13.55 -6.48
C PHE A 40 -3.62 14.59 -5.84
N ASN A 41 -4.91 14.25 -5.69
CA ASN A 41 -5.93 15.13 -5.12
C ASN A 41 -6.89 14.35 -4.22
N GLU A 42 -7.84 15.05 -3.60
CA GLU A 42 -8.80 14.51 -2.65
C GLU A 42 -9.74 13.43 -3.22
N ASN A 43 -9.91 13.38 -4.54
CA ASN A 43 -10.71 12.36 -5.23
C ASN A 43 -9.87 11.17 -5.73
N SER A 44 -8.56 11.20 -5.51
CA SER A 44 -7.66 10.11 -5.93
C SER A 44 -7.75 8.92 -4.97
N ASP A 45 -7.72 7.72 -5.54
CA ASP A 45 -7.58 6.49 -4.78
C ASP A 45 -6.17 6.42 -4.16
N ILE A 46 -6.02 5.65 -3.06
CA ILE A 46 -4.69 5.34 -2.51
C ILE A 46 -4.33 3.92 -2.90
N ASP A 47 -3.30 3.80 -3.75
CA ASP A 47 -2.81 2.52 -4.24
C ASP A 47 -1.73 1.94 -3.29
N PHE A 48 -1.97 0.73 -2.81
CA PHE A 48 -1.05 -0.02 -1.96
C PHE A 48 -0.59 -1.31 -2.62
N LEU A 49 0.73 -1.50 -2.67
CA LEU A 49 1.35 -2.76 -3.03
C LEU A 49 1.55 -3.57 -1.75
N VAL A 50 0.96 -4.75 -1.69
CA VAL A 50 1.01 -5.65 -0.55
C VAL A 50 1.80 -6.91 -0.85
N GLU A 51 2.68 -7.28 0.07
CA GLU A 51 3.37 -8.55 0.12
C GLU A 51 3.01 -9.24 1.44
N PHE A 52 2.59 -10.50 1.37
CA PHE A 52 2.23 -11.29 2.55
C PHE A 52 3.41 -12.13 3.05
N LYS A 53 3.31 -12.61 4.29
CA LYS A 53 4.23 -13.64 4.80
C LYS A 53 4.01 -14.95 4.02
N ALA A 54 5.07 -15.74 3.88
CA ALA A 54 5.07 -16.93 3.03
C ALA A 54 4.04 -18.00 3.43
N ASP A 55 3.63 -18.03 4.70
CA ASP A 55 2.64 -18.93 5.26
C ASP A 55 1.20 -18.40 5.18
N TYR A 56 0.99 -17.21 4.59
CA TYR A 56 -0.32 -16.57 4.49
C TYR A 56 -0.72 -16.30 3.04
N ILE A 57 -1.81 -16.94 2.63
CA ILE A 57 -2.42 -16.76 1.30
C ILE A 57 -3.84 -16.22 1.52
N PRO A 58 -4.10 -14.92 1.27
CA PRO A 58 -5.44 -14.37 1.44
C PRO A 58 -6.39 -14.86 0.35
N THR A 59 -7.66 -14.99 0.70
CA THR A 59 -8.73 -15.15 -0.28
C THR A 59 -9.10 -13.79 -0.89
N PHE A 60 -9.79 -13.79 -2.03
CA PHE A 60 -10.29 -12.57 -2.66
C PHE A 60 -11.16 -11.73 -1.71
N PHE A 61 -12.09 -12.37 -0.98
CA PHE A 61 -12.92 -11.68 0.01
C PHE A 61 -12.10 -11.04 1.14
N LYS A 62 -10.98 -11.68 1.51
CA LYS A 62 -10.09 -11.15 2.54
C LYS A 62 -9.34 -9.90 2.05
N LEU A 63 -8.91 -9.85 0.79
CA LEU A 63 -8.34 -8.63 0.19
C LEU A 63 -9.36 -7.48 0.16
N SER A 64 -10.60 -7.75 -0.24
CA SER A 64 -11.66 -6.73 -0.23
C SER A 64 -11.99 -6.23 1.19
N GLU A 65 -11.97 -7.11 2.19
CA GLU A 65 -12.09 -6.72 3.60
C GLU A 65 -10.94 -5.80 4.03
N MET A 66 -9.69 -6.13 3.64
CA MET A 66 -8.52 -5.32 3.92
C MET A 66 -8.62 -3.91 3.32
N GLU A 67 -9.08 -3.78 2.07
CA GLU A 67 -9.33 -2.48 1.43
C GLU A 67 -10.32 -1.64 2.23
N ARG A 68 -11.44 -2.25 2.65
CA ARG A 68 -12.45 -1.57 3.48
C ARG A 68 -11.86 -1.12 4.82
N VAL A 69 -11.07 -1.96 5.49
CA VAL A 69 -10.43 -1.60 6.76
C VAL A 69 -9.44 -0.47 6.55
N LEU A 70 -8.53 -0.56 5.57
CA LEU A 70 -7.61 0.52 5.22
C LEU A 70 -8.34 1.82 4.89
N SER A 71 -9.46 1.75 4.17
CA SER A 71 -10.28 2.94 3.87
C SER A 71 -10.70 3.67 5.16
N THR A 72 -11.08 2.94 6.21
CA THR A 72 -11.38 3.57 7.52
C THR A 72 -10.17 4.24 8.16
N LEU A 73 -8.95 3.74 7.93
CA LEU A 73 -7.71 4.36 8.41
C LEU A 73 -7.39 5.65 7.65
N PHE A 74 -7.87 5.79 6.42
CA PHE A 74 -7.64 6.93 5.53
C PHE A 74 -8.90 7.78 5.29
N ASN A 75 -9.71 7.96 6.34
CA ASN A 75 -10.89 8.85 6.34
C ASN A 75 -11.97 8.49 5.29
N GLY A 76 -12.11 7.21 4.97
CA GLY A 76 -13.11 6.72 4.01
C GLY A 76 -12.68 6.85 2.55
N ARG A 77 -11.43 7.27 2.27
CA ARG A 77 -10.90 7.27 0.90
C ARG A 77 -10.86 5.87 0.34
N LYS A 78 -11.10 5.77 -0.97
CA LYS A 78 -11.00 4.50 -1.69
C LYS A 78 -9.56 4.03 -1.70
N ILE A 79 -9.39 2.74 -1.46
CA ILE A 79 -8.11 2.05 -1.41
C ILE A 79 -8.09 1.03 -2.54
N ASP A 80 -7.00 0.99 -3.30
CA ASP A 80 -6.71 -0.11 -4.22
C ASP A 80 -5.56 -0.94 -3.65
N LEU A 81 -5.86 -2.18 -3.22
CA LEU A 81 -4.84 -3.06 -2.64
C LEU A 81 -4.43 -4.11 -3.65
N ARG A 82 -3.17 -4.09 -4.08
CA ARG A 82 -2.66 -4.96 -5.14
C ARG A 82 -1.48 -5.79 -4.70
N THR A 83 -1.49 -7.05 -5.09
CA THR A 83 -0.30 -7.90 -5.11
C THR A 83 0.54 -7.61 -6.35
N LYS A 84 1.82 -8.01 -6.35
CA LYS A 84 2.68 -7.84 -7.53
C LYS A 84 2.14 -8.60 -8.75
N GLU A 85 1.49 -9.73 -8.53
CA GLU A 85 0.89 -10.57 -9.57
C GLU A 85 -0.27 -9.89 -10.29
N GLU A 86 -1.04 -9.05 -9.58
CA GLU A 86 -2.15 -8.28 -10.14
C GLU A 86 -1.69 -7.08 -10.98
N LEU A 87 -0.43 -6.65 -10.83
CA LEU A 87 0.11 -5.58 -11.66
C LEU A 87 0.34 -6.05 -13.10
N SER A 88 0.04 -5.15 -14.04
CA SER A 88 0.38 -5.31 -15.46
C SER A 88 1.87 -5.63 -15.62
N PRO A 89 2.23 -6.70 -16.37
CA PRO A 89 3.63 -7.08 -16.59
C PRO A 89 4.49 -5.95 -17.17
N TYR A 90 3.90 -5.04 -17.95
CA TYR A 90 4.61 -3.91 -18.56
C TYR A 90 5.06 -2.85 -17.55
N PHE A 91 4.36 -2.73 -16.41
CA PHE A 91 4.63 -1.70 -15.42
C PHE A 91 5.07 -2.25 -14.06
N ARG A 92 4.92 -3.56 -13.83
CA ARG A 92 5.21 -4.23 -12.55
C ARG A 92 6.58 -3.85 -11.98
N ASP A 93 7.65 -4.03 -12.74
CA ASP A 93 9.00 -3.79 -12.24
C ASP A 93 9.24 -2.31 -11.91
N LYS A 94 8.68 -1.42 -12.73
CA LYS A 94 8.71 0.02 -12.47
C LYS A 94 7.98 0.36 -11.18
N VAL A 95 6.75 -0.13 -11.02
CA VAL A 95 5.93 0.08 -9.82
C VAL A 95 6.64 -0.43 -8.57
N ILE A 96 7.19 -1.65 -8.60
CA ILE A 96 7.91 -2.23 -7.46
C ILE A 96 9.14 -1.38 -7.09
N LYS A 97 9.87 -0.88 -8.09
CA LYS A 97 11.07 -0.05 -7.88
C LYS A 97 10.75 1.33 -7.32
N GLU A 98 9.64 1.92 -7.74
CA GLU A 98 9.22 3.28 -7.34
C GLU A 98 8.38 3.29 -6.06
N ALA A 99 7.85 2.13 -5.64
CA ALA A 99 7.00 2.03 -4.46
C ALA A 99 7.71 2.47 -3.18
N VAL A 100 7.01 3.25 -2.36
CA VAL A 100 7.52 3.80 -1.10
C VAL A 100 7.03 2.96 0.06
N ILE A 101 7.95 2.23 0.68
CA ILE A 101 7.69 1.36 1.84
C ILE A 101 7.07 2.16 2.98
N GLN A 102 5.92 1.69 3.46
CA GLN A 102 5.23 2.22 4.64
C GLN A 102 5.28 1.28 5.85
N TYR A 103 5.47 -0.02 5.59
CA TYR A 103 5.67 -1.06 6.59
C TYR A 103 6.58 -2.15 6.01
N ASP A 104 7.51 -2.65 6.81
CA ASP A 104 8.39 -3.78 6.49
C ASP A 104 8.66 -4.56 7.77
N SER A 105 8.26 -5.82 7.80
CA SER A 105 8.43 -6.69 8.97
C SER A 105 9.86 -7.15 9.23
N ASN A 106 10.79 -6.91 8.28
CA ASN A 106 12.19 -7.28 8.39
C ASN A 106 13.12 -6.11 8.77
N ARG A 107 12.56 -4.93 9.05
CA ARG A 107 13.31 -3.73 9.45
C ARG A 107 13.31 -3.47 10.94
#